data_AF-A0A7G6X569-F1
#
_entry.id   AF-A0A7G6X569-F1
#
_cell.length_a   1.000
_cell.length_b   1.000
_cell.length_c   1.000
_cell.angle_alpha   90.00
_cell.angle_beta   90.00
_cell.angle_gamma   90.00
#
_symmetry.space_group_name_H-M   'P 1'
#
loop_
_entity.id
_entity.type
_entity.pdbx_description
1 polymer ?
#
loop_
_entity_poly.entity_id
_entity_poly.type
_entity_poly.pdbx_seq_one_letter_code
_entity_poly.pdbx_strand_id
1 'polypeptide(L)'
;MTNTLDRRTLLTAAALGTTASLVGATAMGSLAPETAFAARSQSPEPGAPDPNFAEGRVTARDGSLILVSGSDGRLHRIRLTGGTSIWKLRPTTLDQVKVGDGLYARGVLMPDGTLAAESVWVNIVNLKVHVTAIGRNVLHLDHNGQKIVGHVVPGTSAAVYNGTAAVSDLSMLKVGKHAQVIGAWRPDTNEIDVATIYAAA
;
A
#
# COMPACT_ATOMS: atom_id res chain seq x y z
N MET A 1 -0.19 -1.74 28.79
CA MET A 1 0.21 -0.54 28.04
C MET A 1 0.24 -0.92 26.57
N THR A 2 -0.80 -0.57 25.82
CA THR A 2 -0.88 -0.82 24.38
C THR A 2 0.10 0.12 23.70
N ASN A 3 1.23 -0.42 23.24
CA ASN A 3 2.13 0.29 22.33
C ASN A 3 1.35 0.54 21.02
N THR A 4 0.71 1.69 20.93
CA THR A 4 0.24 2.23 19.66
C THR A 4 1.48 2.36 18.79
N LEU A 5 1.59 1.48 17.80
CA LEU A 5 2.68 1.42 16.84
C LEU A 5 3.05 2.83 16.35
N ASP A 6 4.32 3.21 16.50
CA ASP A 6 4.83 4.45 15.91
C ASP A 6 4.86 4.28 14.38
N ARG A 7 3.82 4.79 13.73
CA ARG A 7 3.57 4.59 12.30
C ARG A 7 4.62 5.25 11.42
N ARG A 8 5.36 6.26 11.90
CA ARG A 8 6.52 6.80 11.14
C ARG A 8 7.51 5.67 10.87
N THR A 9 7.82 4.88 11.89
CA THR A 9 8.75 3.75 11.81
C THR A 9 8.24 2.63 10.91
N LEU A 10 6.92 2.40 10.83
CA LEU A 10 6.32 1.38 9.95
C LEU A 10 6.17 1.83 8.48
N LEU A 11 5.83 3.10 8.23
CA LEU A 11 5.82 3.67 6.87
C LEU A 11 7.24 3.64 6.27
N THR A 12 8.26 3.93 7.10
CA THR A 12 9.67 3.80 6.74
C THR A 12 10.13 2.34 6.57
N ALA A 13 9.68 1.41 7.41
CA ALA A 13 10.04 -0.02 7.29
C ALA A 13 9.40 -0.71 6.06
N ALA A 14 8.22 -0.28 5.64
CA ALA A 14 7.61 -0.71 4.38
C ALA A 14 8.35 -0.16 3.14
N ALA A 15 9.01 0.99 3.27
CA ALA A 15 9.77 1.64 2.18
C ALA A 15 11.22 1.14 2.03
N LEU A 16 11.87 0.70 3.12
CA LEU A 16 13.29 0.30 3.11
C LEU A 16 13.53 -1.23 3.11
N GLY A 17 12.45 -2.03 3.10
CA GLY A 17 12.50 -3.43 3.50
C GLY A 17 12.34 -4.51 2.43
N THR A 18 12.68 -4.32 1.14
CA THR A 18 12.73 -5.46 0.19
C THR A 18 13.71 -5.29 -0.98
N THR A 19 14.93 -5.82 -0.85
CA THR A 19 15.76 -6.28 -1.97
C THR A 19 15.35 -7.70 -2.44
N ALA A 20 14.06 -8.03 -2.38
CA ALA A 20 13.55 -9.34 -2.77
C ALA A 20 12.76 -9.23 -4.07
N SER A 21 13.26 -9.92 -5.10
CA SER A 21 12.62 -10.11 -6.40
C SER A 21 11.14 -10.44 -6.29
N LEU A 22 10.29 -9.52 -6.77
CA LEU A 22 8.89 -9.79 -7.09
C LEU A 22 8.88 -10.67 -8.35
N VAL A 23 8.50 -11.94 -8.21
CA VAL A 23 8.14 -12.77 -9.38
C VAL A 23 6.73 -12.35 -9.79
N GLY A 24 6.67 -11.34 -10.66
CA GLY A 24 5.42 -10.76 -11.14
C GLY A 24 4.84 -11.53 -12.33
N ALA A 25 3.59 -11.97 -12.20
CA ALA A 25 2.75 -12.28 -13.35
C ALA A 25 2.23 -10.95 -13.91
N THR A 26 2.78 -10.50 -15.03
CA THR A 26 2.37 -9.29 -15.74
C THR A 26 1.02 -9.52 -16.41
N ALA A 27 -0.06 -9.01 -15.82
CA ALA A 27 -1.29 -8.72 -16.54
C ALA A 27 -1.23 -7.28 -17.06
N MET A 28 -1.39 -7.10 -18.37
CA MET A 28 -1.14 -5.87 -19.11
C MET A 28 -1.89 -4.63 -18.55
N GLY A 29 -1.15 -3.52 -18.42
CA GLY A 29 -1.69 -2.16 -18.18
C GLY A 29 -2.00 -1.78 -16.72
N SER A 30 -1.40 -2.46 -15.74
CA SER A 30 -2.05 -2.65 -14.44
C SER A 30 -1.97 -1.47 -13.46
N LEU A 31 -3.16 -0.98 -13.08
CA LEU A 31 -3.46 -0.21 -11.85
C LEU A 31 -3.21 -1.01 -10.56
N ALA A 32 -2.43 -2.09 -10.65
CA ALA A 32 -2.39 -3.08 -9.61
C ALA A 32 -1.45 -2.62 -8.49
N PRO A 33 -1.84 -2.78 -7.22
CA PRO A 33 -1.12 -2.24 -6.07
C PRO A 33 0.34 -2.73 -5.97
N GLU A 34 0.66 -3.90 -6.50
CA GLU A 34 2.02 -4.40 -6.64
C GLU A 34 2.94 -3.47 -7.45
N THR A 35 2.40 -2.67 -8.37
CA THR A 35 3.19 -1.70 -9.15
C THR A 35 3.75 -0.57 -8.28
N ALA A 36 3.08 -0.20 -7.18
CA ALA A 36 3.60 0.75 -6.20
C ALA A 36 4.97 0.29 -5.65
N PHE A 37 5.12 -1.03 -5.49
CA PHE A 37 6.29 -1.68 -4.94
C PHE A 37 7.28 -2.15 -6.03
N ALA A 38 6.85 -2.26 -7.29
CA ALA A 38 7.68 -2.75 -8.41
C ALA A 38 8.25 -1.63 -9.31
N ALA A 39 7.63 -0.45 -9.38
CA ALA A 39 8.00 0.60 -10.31
C ALA A 39 9.37 1.23 -9.96
N ARG A 40 10.43 0.72 -10.59
CA ARG A 40 11.75 1.37 -10.69
C ARG A 40 11.84 2.11 -12.02
N SER A 41 11.23 3.28 -12.11
CA SER A 41 11.42 4.19 -13.24
C SER A 41 12.43 5.25 -12.82
N GLN A 42 13.71 5.04 -13.17
CA GLN A 42 14.89 5.80 -12.71
C GLN A 42 15.21 5.55 -11.22
N SER A 43 16.20 4.69 -10.96
CA SER A 43 16.75 4.58 -9.62
C SER A 43 17.57 5.84 -9.33
N PRO A 44 17.25 6.59 -8.28
CA PRO A 44 18.18 7.58 -7.74
C PRO A 44 19.49 6.87 -7.39
N GLU A 45 20.58 7.62 -7.26
CA GLU A 45 21.80 7.07 -6.69
C GLU A 45 21.48 6.33 -5.39
N PRO A 46 22.06 5.15 -5.12
CA PRO A 46 21.80 4.41 -3.90
C PRO A 46 21.96 5.30 -2.66
N GLY A 47 20.85 5.53 -1.94
CA GLY A 47 20.80 6.39 -0.76
C GLY A 47 20.31 7.83 -1.00
N ALA A 48 20.16 8.28 -2.24
CA ALA A 48 19.54 9.55 -2.57
C ALA A 48 18.00 9.43 -2.58
N PRO A 49 17.25 10.42 -2.04
CA PRO A 49 15.80 10.47 -2.15
C PRO A 49 15.35 10.48 -3.61
N ASP A 50 14.30 9.72 -3.94
CA ASP A 50 13.68 9.73 -5.26
C ASP A 50 12.86 11.02 -5.45
N PRO A 51 13.28 11.96 -6.33
CA PRO A 51 12.55 13.21 -6.52
C PRO A 51 11.16 13.00 -7.14
N ASN A 52 10.95 11.87 -7.82
CA ASN A 52 9.71 11.50 -8.50
C ASN A 52 8.76 10.68 -7.60
N PHE A 53 9.08 10.59 -6.32
CA PHE A 53 8.31 9.88 -5.32
C PHE A 53 7.98 10.81 -4.15
N ALA A 54 6.76 10.70 -3.65
CA ALA A 54 6.34 11.34 -2.41
C ALA A 54 5.57 10.33 -1.56
N GLU A 55 5.82 10.35 -0.26
CA GLU A 55 5.01 9.61 0.70
C GLU A 55 4.62 10.52 1.86
N GLY A 56 3.64 10.09 2.65
CA GLY A 56 3.31 10.72 3.92
C GLY A 56 1.83 10.71 4.22
N ARG A 57 1.40 11.65 5.06
CA ARG A 57 0.00 11.82 5.46
C ARG A 57 -0.65 13.01 4.78
N VAL A 58 -1.83 12.83 4.21
CA VAL A 58 -2.63 13.91 3.64
C VAL A 58 -3.02 14.89 4.75
N THR A 59 -2.63 16.16 4.58
CA THR A 59 -2.90 17.24 5.54
C THR A 59 -3.98 18.20 5.04
N ALA A 60 -4.06 18.40 3.71
CA ALA A 60 -5.08 19.21 3.08
C ALA A 60 -5.34 18.77 1.64
N ARG A 61 -6.48 19.18 1.09
CA ARG A 61 -6.87 18.98 -0.30
C ARG A 61 -7.55 20.24 -0.81
N ASP A 62 -7.15 20.69 -2.00
CA ASP A 62 -7.75 21.81 -2.70
C ASP A 62 -7.87 21.48 -4.20
N GLY A 63 -9.09 21.22 -4.66
CA GLY A 63 -9.33 20.73 -6.02
C GLY A 63 -8.49 19.48 -6.32
N SER A 64 -7.62 19.59 -7.32
CA SER A 64 -6.67 18.53 -7.73
C SER A 64 -5.33 18.57 -7.00
N LEU A 65 -5.11 19.50 -6.08
CA LEU A 65 -3.89 19.59 -5.27
C LEU A 65 -4.09 18.87 -3.94
N ILE A 66 -3.13 18.03 -3.57
CA ILE A 66 -3.04 17.36 -2.28
C ILE A 66 -1.76 17.84 -1.58
N LEU A 67 -1.89 18.27 -0.33
CA LEU A 67 -0.76 18.55 0.54
C LEU A 67 -0.50 17.33 1.44
N VAL A 68 0.75 16.85 1.43
CA VAL A 68 1.16 15.66 2.16
C VAL A 68 2.35 15.99 3.05
N SER A 69 2.26 15.63 4.33
CA SER A 69 3.38 15.70 5.27
C SER A 69 4.15 14.38 5.22
N GLY A 70 5.35 14.40 4.67
CA GLY A 70 6.26 13.26 4.59
C GLY A 70 6.77 12.81 5.96
N SER A 71 7.14 11.54 6.06
CA SER A 71 7.76 10.99 7.28
C SER A 71 9.14 11.57 7.55
N ASP A 72 9.79 12.11 6.52
CA ASP A 72 11.06 12.85 6.58
C ASP A 72 10.91 14.31 7.03
N GLY A 73 9.68 14.75 7.30
CA GLY A 73 9.36 16.12 7.72
C GLY A 73 9.20 17.12 6.57
N ARG A 74 9.29 16.69 5.30
CA ARG A 74 9.03 17.55 4.15
C ARG A 74 7.53 17.69 3.91
N LEU A 75 7.13 18.82 3.34
CA LEU A 75 5.78 19.00 2.80
C LEU A 75 5.82 18.78 1.29
N HIS A 76 5.04 17.83 0.80
CA HIS A 76 4.86 17.56 -0.63
C HIS A 76 3.60 18.25 -1.15
N ARG A 77 3.72 18.88 -2.32
CA ARG A 77 2.60 19.38 -3.11
C ARG A 77 2.39 18.42 -4.26
N ILE A 78 1.27 17.71 -4.27
CA ILE A 78 0.98 16.68 -5.26
C ILE A 78 -0.20 17.13 -6.09
N ARG A 79 0.00 17.30 -7.40
CA ARG A 79 -1.05 17.67 -8.35
C ARG A 79 -1.54 16.43 -9.07
N LEU A 80 -2.83 16.16 -8.97
CA LEU A 80 -3.50 15.16 -9.77
C LEU A 80 -3.91 15.75 -11.12
N THR A 81 -3.81 14.93 -12.16
CA THR A 81 -4.21 15.26 -13.53
C THR A 81 -5.32 14.32 -13.97
N GLY A 82 -5.92 14.55 -15.15
CA GLY A 82 -6.92 13.63 -15.71
C GLY A 82 -6.38 12.22 -16.00
N GLY A 83 -5.05 12.05 -16.09
CA GLY A 83 -4.39 10.76 -16.28
C GLY A 83 -3.94 10.08 -14.99
N THR A 84 -4.16 10.69 -13.82
CA THR A 84 -3.65 10.10 -12.57
C THR A 84 -4.45 8.86 -12.17
N SER A 85 -3.75 7.75 -12.01
CA SER A 85 -4.28 6.50 -11.47
C SER A 85 -4.35 6.56 -9.95
N ILE A 86 -5.51 6.30 -9.36
CA ILE A 86 -5.69 6.33 -7.90
C ILE A 86 -6.16 4.95 -7.44
N TRP A 87 -5.49 4.42 -6.41
CA TRP A 87 -5.84 3.14 -5.78
C TRP A 87 -6.05 3.32 -4.29
N LYS A 88 -7.17 2.82 -3.76
CA LYS A 88 -7.45 2.70 -2.32
C LYS A 88 -8.25 1.42 -2.12
N LEU A 89 -7.57 0.31 -1.80
CA LEU A 89 -8.09 -1.07 -1.82
C LEU A 89 -8.47 -1.58 -3.23
N ARG A 90 -8.97 -0.70 -4.10
CA ARG A 90 -9.32 -0.91 -5.50
C ARG A 90 -9.07 0.38 -6.29
N PRO A 91 -9.02 0.33 -7.64
CA PRO A 91 -9.04 1.52 -8.46
C PRO A 91 -10.18 2.45 -8.07
N THR A 92 -9.87 3.74 -7.91
CA THR A 92 -10.81 4.72 -7.37
C THR A 92 -10.50 6.13 -7.87
N THR A 93 -11.20 7.11 -7.30
CA THR A 93 -11.16 8.52 -7.67
C THR A 93 -10.78 9.40 -6.48
N LEU A 94 -10.42 10.66 -6.75
CA LEU A 94 -9.88 11.60 -5.78
C LEU A 94 -10.82 11.86 -4.58
N ASP A 95 -12.13 11.73 -4.76
CA ASP A 95 -13.11 11.88 -3.68
C ASP A 95 -12.90 10.85 -2.55
N GLN A 96 -12.24 9.72 -2.80
CA GLN A 96 -11.92 8.73 -1.76
C GLN A 96 -10.65 9.06 -0.97
N VAL A 97 -9.86 10.04 -1.40
CA VAL A 97 -8.67 10.53 -0.70
C VAL A 97 -9.08 11.57 0.32
N LYS A 98 -8.82 11.30 1.60
CA LYS A 98 -9.25 12.14 2.73
C LYS A 98 -8.05 12.67 3.50
N VAL A 99 -8.26 13.80 4.16
CA VAL A 99 -7.31 14.29 5.18
C VAL A 99 -7.14 13.21 6.24
N GLY A 100 -5.89 12.94 6.61
CA GLY A 100 -5.53 11.86 7.53
C GLY A 100 -5.11 10.55 6.85
N ASP A 101 -5.44 10.33 5.57
CA ASP A 101 -4.98 9.14 4.84
C ASP A 101 -3.44 9.15 4.69
N GLY A 102 -2.83 7.97 4.75
CA GLY A 102 -1.49 7.73 4.25
C GLY A 102 -1.49 7.68 2.73
N LEU A 103 -0.45 8.19 2.09
CA LEU A 103 -0.39 8.36 0.64
C LEU A 103 1.01 8.07 0.13
N TYR A 104 1.07 7.31 -0.95
CA TYR A 104 2.25 7.10 -1.79
C TYR A 104 1.92 7.66 -3.16
N ALA A 105 2.78 8.48 -3.73
CA ALA A 105 2.63 9.02 -5.07
C ALA A 105 3.91 8.85 -5.86
N ARG A 106 3.75 8.50 -7.14
CA ARG A 106 4.79 8.61 -8.15
C ARG A 106 4.33 9.53 -9.26
N GLY A 107 5.27 10.27 -9.82
CA GLY A 107 5.00 11.22 -10.88
C GLY A 107 6.24 11.94 -11.35
N VAL A 108 6.05 13.10 -11.96
CA VAL A 108 7.15 13.95 -12.42
C VAL A 108 7.25 15.17 -11.52
N LEU A 109 8.42 15.40 -10.93
CA LEU A 109 8.68 16.62 -10.19
C LEU A 109 8.79 17.80 -11.16
N MET A 110 7.92 18.79 -10.99
CA MET A 110 7.90 20.00 -11.81
C MET A 110 8.90 21.04 -11.29
N PRO A 111 9.33 22.02 -12.13
CA PRO A 111 10.28 23.07 -11.72
C PRO A 111 9.80 23.94 -10.55
N ASP A 112 8.49 24.02 -10.30
CA ASP A 112 7.89 24.74 -9.16
C ASP A 112 7.89 23.93 -7.85
N GLY A 113 8.43 22.71 -7.87
CA GLY A 113 8.46 21.78 -6.74
C GLY A 113 7.18 20.97 -6.54
N THR A 114 6.19 21.10 -7.42
CA THR A 114 4.96 20.28 -7.39
C THR A 114 5.22 18.92 -8.05
N LEU A 115 4.78 17.83 -7.44
CA LEU A 115 4.77 16.51 -8.07
C LEU A 115 3.51 16.35 -8.91
N ALA A 116 3.64 16.31 -10.24
CA ALA A 116 2.54 15.95 -11.14
C ALA A 116 2.38 14.43 -11.12
N ALA A 117 1.37 13.94 -10.39
CA ALA A 117 1.23 12.51 -10.11
C ALA A 117 0.72 11.73 -11.32
N GLU A 118 1.37 10.62 -11.61
CA GLU A 118 0.89 9.60 -12.54
C GLU A 118 0.11 8.52 -11.78
N SER A 119 0.58 8.14 -10.58
CA SER A 119 -0.04 7.11 -9.76
C SER A 119 -0.05 7.51 -8.29
N VAL A 120 -1.15 7.22 -7.62
CA VAL A 120 -1.37 7.47 -6.19
C VAL A 120 -1.97 6.23 -5.54
N TRP A 121 -1.32 5.75 -4.47
CA TRP A 121 -1.80 4.65 -3.64
C TRP A 121 -2.10 5.17 -2.24
N VAL A 122 -3.33 4.97 -1.80
CA VAL A 122 -3.84 5.52 -0.56
C VAL A 122 -4.00 4.41 0.46
N ASN A 123 -3.41 4.61 1.63
CA ASN A 123 -3.37 3.67 2.75
C ASN A 123 -2.79 2.29 2.38
N ILE A 124 -2.09 2.16 1.25
CA ILE A 124 -1.62 0.88 0.75
C ILE A 124 -0.68 0.20 1.74
N VAL A 125 -0.81 -1.13 1.84
CA VAL A 125 0.11 -1.97 2.61
C VAL A 125 0.61 -3.12 1.77
N ASN A 126 1.83 -3.54 2.08
CA ASN A 126 2.42 -4.79 1.61
C ASN A 126 3.15 -5.46 2.77
N LEU A 127 2.52 -6.46 3.35
CA LEU A 127 2.94 -7.07 4.61
C LEU A 127 3.29 -8.53 4.40
N LYS A 128 4.49 -8.93 4.84
CA LYS A 128 4.81 -10.34 5.04
C LYS A 128 4.34 -10.74 6.43
N VAL A 129 3.40 -11.66 6.51
CA VAL A 129 2.71 -11.99 7.75
C VAL A 129 2.79 -13.47 8.07
N HIS A 130 2.55 -13.78 9.34
CA HIS A 130 2.22 -15.12 9.81
C HIS A 130 0.74 -15.17 10.18
N VAL A 131 -0.01 -16.13 9.65
CA VAL A 131 -1.44 -16.28 9.95
C VAL A 131 -1.59 -16.93 11.32
N THR A 132 -2.13 -16.19 12.30
CA THR A 132 -2.27 -16.65 13.69
C THR A 132 -3.66 -17.19 14.01
N ALA A 133 -4.70 -16.69 13.34
CA ALA A 133 -6.05 -17.25 13.40
C ALA A 133 -6.87 -16.85 12.16
N ILE A 134 -7.88 -17.64 11.82
CA ILE A 134 -8.80 -17.39 10.70
C ILE A 134 -10.23 -17.41 11.27
N GLY A 135 -10.95 -16.30 11.10
CA GLY A 135 -12.38 -16.19 11.36
C GLY A 135 -13.17 -16.16 10.06
N ARG A 136 -14.48 -15.92 10.16
CA ARG A 136 -15.37 -15.91 8.98
C ARG A 136 -14.98 -14.86 7.94
N ASN A 137 -14.79 -13.61 8.37
CA ASN A 137 -14.45 -12.47 7.50
C ASN A 137 -13.20 -11.72 7.99
N VAL A 138 -12.41 -12.37 8.86
CA VAL A 138 -11.26 -11.75 9.51
C VAL A 138 -10.09 -12.72 9.57
N LEU A 139 -8.89 -12.19 9.39
CA LEU A 139 -7.62 -12.87 9.55
C LEU A 139 -6.85 -12.19 10.67
N HIS A 140 -6.39 -12.96 11.63
CA HIS A 140 -5.46 -12.46 12.64
C HIS A 140 -4.05 -12.73 12.15
N LEU A 141 -3.28 -11.67 11.95
CA LEU A 141 -1.98 -11.68 11.33
C LEU A 141 -0.94 -11.20 12.33
N ASP A 142 0.24 -11.80 12.30
CA ASP A 142 1.43 -11.26 12.94
C ASP A 142 2.40 -10.73 11.87
N HIS A 143 2.84 -9.49 12.02
CA HIS A 143 3.89 -8.89 11.21
C HIS A 143 5.02 -8.45 12.14
N ASN A 144 6.10 -9.23 12.21
CA ASN A 144 7.26 -8.94 13.06
C ASN A 144 6.90 -8.71 14.53
N GLY A 145 6.02 -9.55 15.10
CA GLY A 145 5.56 -9.44 16.50
C GLY A 145 4.40 -8.45 16.72
N GLN A 146 3.90 -7.83 15.65
CA GLN A 146 2.79 -6.88 15.70
C GLN A 146 1.51 -7.54 15.23
N LYS A 147 0.49 -7.50 16.08
CA LYS A 147 -0.84 -8.05 15.78
C LYS A 147 -1.60 -7.10 14.85
N ILE A 148 -2.06 -7.64 13.73
CA ILE A 148 -2.83 -6.95 12.71
C ILE A 148 -4.11 -7.74 12.47
N VAL A 149 -5.23 -7.05 12.31
CA VAL A 149 -6.50 -7.66 11.89
C VAL A 149 -6.73 -7.36 10.42
N GLY A 150 -6.74 -8.38 9.58
CA GLY A 150 -7.09 -8.27 8.17
C GLY A 150 -8.57 -8.59 7.94
N HIS A 151 -9.32 -7.65 7.39
CA HIS A 151 -10.73 -7.83 7.04
C HIS A 151 -10.85 -8.31 5.60
N VAL A 152 -11.55 -9.43 5.43
CA VAL A 152 -11.93 -9.93 4.11
C VAL A 152 -13.12 -9.11 3.62
N VAL A 153 -12.94 -8.43 2.50
CA VAL A 153 -13.93 -7.56 1.87
C VAL A 153 -14.63 -8.31 0.74
N PRO A 154 -15.93 -8.62 0.86
CA PRO A 154 -16.67 -9.32 -0.18
C PRO A 154 -16.59 -8.61 -1.54
N GLY A 155 -16.33 -9.39 -2.60
CA GLY A 155 -16.18 -8.87 -3.96
C GLY A 155 -14.90 -8.07 -4.21
N THR A 156 -13.94 -8.07 -3.28
CA THR A 156 -12.65 -7.40 -3.45
C THR A 156 -11.49 -8.27 -3.02
N SER A 157 -11.56 -8.88 -1.83
CA SER A 157 -10.49 -9.76 -1.37
C SER A 157 -10.35 -11.00 -2.25
N ALA A 158 -9.11 -11.29 -2.63
CA ALA A 158 -8.75 -12.51 -3.34
C ALA A 158 -7.51 -13.16 -2.73
N ALA A 159 -7.32 -14.44 -3.02
CA ALA A 159 -6.12 -15.20 -2.70
C ALA A 159 -5.44 -15.71 -3.98
N VAL A 160 -4.12 -15.69 -3.97
CA VAL A 160 -3.24 -16.27 -4.99
C VAL A 160 -2.44 -17.36 -4.32
N TYR A 161 -2.61 -18.60 -4.78
CA TYR A 161 -1.92 -19.76 -4.22
C TYR A 161 -0.86 -20.25 -5.19
N ASN A 162 0.39 -20.39 -4.74
CA ASN A 162 1.47 -20.95 -5.56
C ASN A 162 1.59 -20.32 -6.97
N GLY A 163 1.27 -19.02 -7.10
CA GLY A 163 1.33 -18.29 -8.37
C GLY A 163 0.17 -18.54 -9.35
N THR A 164 -0.93 -19.17 -8.91
CA THR A 164 -2.14 -19.33 -9.73
C THR A 164 -2.88 -18.01 -9.93
N ALA A 165 -3.91 -18.02 -10.78
CA ALA A 165 -4.84 -16.90 -10.87
C ALA A 165 -5.47 -16.58 -9.49
N ALA A 166 -5.77 -15.31 -9.28
CA ALA A 166 -6.44 -14.84 -8.08
C ALA A 166 -7.86 -15.42 -8.00
N VAL A 167 -8.22 -15.97 -6.84
CA VAL A 167 -9.55 -16.55 -6.56
C VAL A 167 -10.17 -15.88 -5.34
N SER A 168 -11.50 -15.77 -5.30
CA SER A 168 -12.21 -15.25 -4.13
C SER A 168 -12.26 -16.25 -2.97
N ASP A 169 -11.87 -17.50 -3.20
CA ASP A 169 -11.85 -18.54 -2.16
C ASP A 169 -10.58 -18.47 -1.30
N LEU A 170 -10.76 -18.14 -0.03
CA LEU A 170 -9.69 -18.09 0.98
C LEU A 170 -9.52 -19.41 1.76
N SER A 171 -10.28 -20.46 1.43
CA SER A 171 -10.35 -21.72 2.19
C SER A 171 -9.02 -22.47 2.30
N MET A 172 -8.08 -22.23 1.39
CA MET A 172 -6.76 -22.88 1.40
C MET A 172 -5.74 -22.17 2.32
N LEU A 173 -6.07 -21.00 2.89
CA LEU A 173 -5.24 -20.38 3.91
C LEU A 173 -5.20 -21.23 5.17
N LYS A 174 -4.01 -21.32 5.77
CA LYS A 174 -3.76 -22.14 6.97
C LYS A 174 -3.16 -21.29 8.08
N VAL A 175 -3.65 -21.50 9.29
CA VAL A 175 -3.01 -21.01 10.52
C VAL A 175 -1.60 -21.61 10.62
N GLY A 176 -0.64 -20.82 11.09
CA GLY A 176 0.75 -21.24 11.20
C GLY A 176 1.57 -21.05 9.91
N LYS A 177 0.97 -20.56 8.82
CA LYS A 177 1.68 -20.33 7.55
C LYS A 177 1.99 -18.87 7.32
N HIS A 178 3.05 -18.65 6.52
CA HIS A 178 3.41 -17.33 6.04
C HIS A 178 2.60 -16.97 4.80
N ALA A 179 2.25 -15.69 4.70
CA ALA A 179 1.61 -15.12 3.53
C ALA A 179 2.16 -13.72 3.29
N GLN A 180 1.96 -13.21 2.08
CA GLN A 180 2.12 -11.79 1.76
C GLN A 180 0.74 -11.19 1.53
N VAL A 181 0.44 -10.06 2.18
CA VAL A 181 -0.86 -9.40 2.11
C VAL A 181 -0.68 -8.03 1.51
N ILE A 182 -1.43 -7.79 0.43
CA ILE A 182 -1.66 -6.46 -0.13
C ILE A 182 -3.05 -5.99 0.31
N GLY A 183 -3.16 -4.76 0.76
CA GLY A 183 -4.42 -4.21 1.26
C GLY A 183 -4.36 -2.71 1.49
N ALA A 184 -5.34 -2.20 2.22
CA ALA A 184 -5.38 -0.82 2.66
C ALA A 184 -5.56 -0.72 4.18
N TRP A 185 -4.76 0.09 4.86
CA TRP A 185 -4.98 0.45 6.25
C TRP A 185 -6.35 1.11 6.42
N ARG A 186 -7.06 0.70 7.46
CA ARG A 186 -8.13 1.51 8.04
C ARG A 186 -7.49 2.65 8.84
N PRO A 187 -7.89 3.91 8.59
CA PRO A 187 -7.32 5.04 9.30
C PRO A 187 -7.38 4.86 10.81
N ASP A 188 -6.28 5.21 11.47
CA ASP A 188 -6.15 5.27 12.92
C ASP A 188 -6.32 3.96 13.72
N THR A 189 -6.41 2.81 13.04
CA THR A 189 -6.44 1.48 13.69
C THR A 189 -5.17 0.65 13.38
N ASN A 190 -5.13 -0.58 13.91
CA ASN A 190 -4.20 -1.65 13.50
C ASN A 190 -4.93 -2.71 12.64
N GLU A 191 -5.86 -2.25 11.81
CA GLU A 191 -6.67 -3.10 10.93
C GLU A 191 -6.45 -2.74 9.47
N ILE A 192 -6.44 -3.75 8.61
CA ILE A 192 -6.36 -3.59 7.16
C ILE A 192 -7.60 -4.19 6.50
N ASP A 193 -8.04 -3.58 5.41
CA ASP A 193 -8.91 -4.26 4.45
C ASP A 193 -8.02 -4.99 3.43
N VAL A 194 -8.29 -6.26 3.21
CA VAL A 194 -7.47 -7.13 2.35
C VAL A 194 -7.86 -6.96 0.89
N ALA A 195 -6.90 -6.66 0.03
CA ALA A 195 -7.07 -6.72 -1.43
C ALA A 195 -6.69 -8.12 -1.94
N THR A 196 -5.44 -8.53 -1.71
CA THR A 196 -4.91 -9.79 -2.22
C THR A 196 -4.01 -10.45 -1.18
N ILE A 197 -4.15 -11.77 -1.02
CA ILE A 197 -3.26 -12.58 -0.19
C ILE A 197 -2.52 -13.57 -1.06
N TYR A 198 -1.19 -13.54 -1.00
CA TYR A 198 -0.32 -14.50 -1.66
C TYR A 198 0.14 -15.52 -0.63
N ALA A 199 -0.16 -16.80 -0.87
CA ALA A 199 0.18 -17.88 0.04
C ALA A 199 0.76 -19.08 -0.72
N ALA A 200 1.65 -19.80 -0.05
CA ALA A 200 2.00 -21.15 -0.47
C ALA A 200 0.98 -22.13 0.15
N ALA A 201 0.31 -22.94 -0.68
CA ALA A 201 -0.72 -23.88 -0.21
C ALA A 201 -0.15 -25.06 0.61
#